data_AF-A0A5B8CBF2-F1
#
_entry.id   AF-A0A5B8CBF2-F1
#
_cell.length_a   1.000
_cell.length_b   1.000
_cell.length_c   1.000
_cell.angle_alpha   90.00
_cell.angle_beta   90.00
_cell.angle_gamma   90.00
#
_symmetry.space_group_name_H-M   'P 1'
#
loop_
_entity.id
_entity.type
_entity.pdbx_description
1 polymer ?
#
loop_
_entity_poly.entity_id
_entity_poly.type
_entity_poly.pdbx_seq_one_letter_code
_entity_poly.pdbx_strand_id
1 'polypeptide(L)'
;MVSDPDIWNEIGTLTLDHDEQGAIALPPAYEPDDKTGPLREILGTFLAAAPEVRSRFSMVLENGQAFNDRDISELLSRPDCPVR
;
A
#
# COMPACT_ATOMS: atom_id res chain seq x y z
N MET A 1 -5.68 -19.20 10.35
CA MET A 1 -6.73 -18.30 9.85
C MET A 1 -6.99 -17.27 10.93
N VAL A 2 -6.23 -16.17 10.92
CA VAL A 2 -6.54 -15.00 11.75
C VAL A 2 -7.38 -14.10 10.87
N SER A 3 -8.70 -14.27 10.99
CA SER A 3 -9.65 -13.24 10.59
C SER A 3 -9.65 -12.23 11.72
N ASP A 4 -8.59 -11.43 11.81
CA ASP A 4 -8.59 -10.30 12.74
C ASP A 4 -9.57 -9.27 12.18
N PRO A 5 -10.70 -9.01 12.87
CA PRO A 5 -11.71 -8.08 12.37
C PRO A 5 -11.19 -6.64 12.32
N ASP A 6 -10.02 -6.35 12.90
CA ASP A 6 -9.48 -5.00 13.04
C ASP A 6 -8.20 -4.74 12.24
N ILE A 7 -7.75 -5.67 11.38
CA ILE A 7 -6.55 -5.48 10.53
C ILE A 7 -6.57 -4.16 9.75
N TRP A 8 -7.75 -3.62 9.44
CA TRP A 8 -7.90 -2.35 8.73
C TRP A 8 -7.52 -1.10 9.55
N ASN A 9 -7.54 -1.22 10.89
CA ASN A 9 -7.09 -0.21 11.83
C ASN A 9 -5.63 -0.43 12.27
N GLU A 10 -4.99 -1.55 11.91
CA GLU A 10 -3.57 -1.75 12.19
C GLU A 10 -2.74 -0.66 11.51
N ILE A 11 -1.72 -0.19 12.21
CA ILE A 11 -0.81 0.81 11.65
C ILE A 11 0.20 0.10 10.78
N GLY A 12 0.31 0.58 9.55
CA GLY A 12 1.32 0.16 8.61
C GLY A 12 2.00 1.34 7.96
N THR A 13 3.15 1.05 7.38
CA THR A 13 3.93 1.96 6.57
C THR A 13 3.90 1.44 5.15
N LEU A 14 3.32 2.24 4.24
CA LEU A 14 3.31 1.97 2.82
C LEU A 14 4.49 2.71 2.18
N THR A 15 5.47 1.95 1.72
CA THR A 15 6.68 2.43 1.06
C THR A 15 6.60 2.12 -0.43
N LEU A 16 6.99 3.07 -1.27
CA LEU A 16 7.21 2.82 -2.69
C LEU A 16 8.69 2.63 -2.94
N ASP A 17 9.08 1.48 -3.51
CA ASP A 17 10.45 1.27 -3.96
C ASP A 17 10.75 2.22 -5.13
N HIS A 18 11.53 3.26 -4.85
CA HIS A 18 11.91 4.28 -5.81
C HIS A 18 13.09 3.75 -6.64
N ASP A 19 12.89 3.56 -7.95
CA ASP A 19 14.01 3.37 -8.87
C ASP A 19 14.80 4.67 -8.94
N GLU A 20 16.03 4.67 -8.45
CA GLU A 20 16.95 5.76 -8.74
C GLU A 20 17.41 5.76 -10.23
N GLN A 21 16.92 4.86 -11.10
CA GLN A 21 17.27 4.83 -12.53
C GLN A 21 16.14 5.31 -13.44
N GLY A 22 15.83 6.61 -13.39
CA GLY A 22 15.04 7.19 -14.48
C GLY A 22 14.58 8.60 -14.23
N ALA A 23 15.43 9.56 -14.60
CA ALA A 23 15.02 10.94 -14.83
C ALA A 23 14.09 11.04 -16.06
N ILE A 24 12.88 10.50 -15.95
CA ILE A 24 11.78 10.79 -16.87
C ILE A 24 10.84 11.70 -16.09
N ALA A 25 10.69 12.93 -16.58
CA ALA A 25 9.75 13.91 -16.05
C ALA A 25 8.32 13.33 -16.11
N LEU A 26 7.90 12.69 -15.02
CA LEU A 26 6.53 12.30 -14.78
C LEU A 26 5.69 13.59 -14.61
N PRO A 27 4.43 13.60 -15.09
CA PRO A 27 3.50 14.71 -14.84
C PRO A 27 3.39 14.98 -13.31
N PRO A 28 3.04 16.20 -12.89
CA PRO A 28 3.32 16.66 -11.54
C PRO A 28 2.75 15.72 -10.47
N ALA A 29 3.71 15.13 -9.74
CA ALA A 29 3.62 14.66 -8.37
C ALA A 29 2.50 13.64 -8.05
N TYR A 30 2.71 12.39 -8.47
CA TYR A 30 2.51 11.36 -7.45
C TYR A 30 3.68 11.55 -6.48
N GLU A 31 3.42 12.09 -5.29
CA GLU A 31 4.34 12.03 -4.15
C GLU A 31 3.92 10.79 -3.34
N PRO A 32 4.42 9.59 -3.68
CA PRO A 32 4.36 8.47 -2.76
C PRO A 32 5.42 8.75 -1.69
N ASP A 33 5.09 9.68 -0.81
CA ASP A 33 5.80 9.83 0.46
C ASP A 33 5.53 8.58 1.30
N ASP A 34 6.48 8.22 2.14
CA ASP A 34 6.39 7.09 3.03
C ASP A 34 5.17 7.30 3.96
N LYS A 35 4.05 6.64 3.67
CA LYS A 35 2.80 6.89 4.39
C LYS A 35 2.68 5.93 5.53
N THR A 36 2.74 6.46 6.76
CA THR A 36 2.44 5.71 7.97
C THR A 36 1.05 6.05 8.47
N GLY A 37 0.22 5.03 8.71
CA GLY A 37 -1.15 5.20 9.18
C GLY A 37 -1.91 3.88 9.19
N PRO A 38 -3.20 3.89 9.56
CA PRO A 38 -4.02 2.70 9.51
C PRO A 38 -4.14 2.16 8.07
N LEU A 39 -4.19 0.84 7.89
CA LEU A 39 -4.28 0.20 6.56
C LEU A 39 -5.32 0.87 5.66
N ARG A 40 -6.53 1.14 6.18
CA ARG A 40 -7.60 1.79 5.39
C ARG A 40 -7.21 3.16 4.80
N GLU A 41 -6.29 3.89 5.41
CA GLU A 41 -5.87 5.20 4.90
C GLU A 41 -4.69 5.07 3.94
N ILE A 42 -3.72 4.22 4.26
CA ILE A 42 -2.55 4.02 3.40
C ILE A 42 -2.92 3.25 2.11
N LEU A 43 -3.82 2.27 2.19
CA LEU A 43 -4.29 1.49 1.03
C LEU A 43 -5.03 2.33 -0.02
N GLY A 44 -5.63 3.45 0.37
CA GLY A 44 -6.20 4.41 -0.57
C GLY A 44 -5.15 4.96 -1.54
N THR A 45 -3.90 5.10 -1.07
CA THR A 45 -2.76 5.51 -1.91
C THR A 45 -2.33 4.38 -2.85
N PHE A 46 -2.36 3.12 -2.43
CA PHE A 46 -2.11 2.00 -3.34
C PHE A 46 -3.19 1.90 -4.44
N LEU A 47 -4.46 2.11 -4.08
CA LEU A 47 -5.59 2.08 -5.02
C LEU A 47 -5.55 3.24 -6.02
N ALA A 48 -5.17 4.45 -5.58
CA ALA A 48 -5.03 5.60 -6.46
C ALA A 48 -3.85 5.48 -7.45
N ALA A 49 -2.85 4.65 -7.13
CA ALA A 49 -1.69 4.44 -7.98
C ALA A 49 -2.03 3.60 -9.23
N ALA A 50 -1.29 3.87 -10.32
CA ALA A 50 -1.36 3.09 -11.55
C ALA A 50 -0.89 1.63 -11.33
N PRO A 51 -1.45 0.65 -12.05
CA PRO A 51 -1.11 -0.77 -11.86
C PRO A 51 0.38 -1.08 -12.04
N GLU A 52 1.08 -0.34 -12.90
CA GLU A 52 2.53 -0.47 -13.10
C GLU A 52 3.34 -0.03 -11.89
N VAL A 53 2.83 0.94 -11.12
CA VAL A 53 3.47 1.45 -9.88
C VAL A 53 3.11 0.55 -8.70
N ARG A 54 1.92 -0.06 -8.69
CA ARG A 54 1.46 -1.00 -7.65
C ARG A 54 2.45 -2.13 -7.37
N SER A 55 3.08 -2.68 -8.42
CA SER A 55 4.10 -3.74 -8.29
C SER A 55 5.34 -3.33 -7.49
N ARG A 56 5.53 -2.03 -7.23
CA ARG A 56 6.68 -1.48 -6.50
C ARG A 56 6.33 -1.10 -5.07
N PHE A 57 5.06 -1.16 -4.70
CA PHE A 57 4.63 -0.85 -3.35
C PHE A 57 4.92 -2.02 -2.43
N SER A 58 5.42 -1.68 -1.26
CA SER A 58 5.66 -2.58 -0.14
C SER A 58 4.97 -1.97 1.07
N MET A 59 4.31 -2.79 1.88
CA MET A 59 3.67 -2.34 3.11
C MET A 59 4.21 -3.16 4.28
N VAL A 60 4.56 -2.50 5.38
CA VAL A 60 5.03 -3.18 6.59
C VAL A 60 4.16 -2.73 7.75
N LEU A 61 3.60 -3.68 8.51
CA LEU A 61 2.80 -3.40 9.69
C LEU A 61 3.70 -3.20 10.92
N GLU A 62 3.20 -2.51 11.94
CA GLU A 62 3.91 -2.36 13.22
C GLU A 62 4.26 -3.70 13.88
N ASN A 63 3.46 -4.74 13.64
CA ASN A 63 3.72 -6.09 14.13
C ASN A 63 4.88 -6.82 13.42
N GLY A 64 5.51 -6.17 12.42
CA GLY A 64 6.62 -6.70 11.63
C GLY A 64 6.21 -7.53 10.41
N GLN A 65 4.91 -7.68 10.12
CA GLN A 65 4.44 -8.34 8.91
C GLN A 65 4.68 -7.44 7.69
N ALA A 66 5.34 -7.98 6.67
CA ALA A 66 5.52 -7.32 5.38
C ALA A 66 4.52 -7.89 4.35
N PHE A 67 3.97 -7.00 3.54
CA PHE A 67 3.00 -7.24 2.48
C PHE A 67 3.58 -6.67 1.18
N ASN A 68 3.60 -7.47 0.12
CA ASN A 68 3.96 -7.02 -1.22
C ASN A 68 2.71 -6.59 -2.02
N ASP A 69 2.90 -6.17 -3.28
CA ASP A 69 1.82 -5.77 -4.17
C ASP A 69 0.68 -6.80 -4.29
N ARG A 70 1.03 -8.09 -4.25
CA ARG A 70 0.06 -9.19 -4.32
C ARG A 70 -0.70 -9.33 -3.03
N ASP A 71 -0.01 -9.35 -1.89
CA ASP A 71 -0.64 -9.46 -0.58
C ASP A 71 -1.59 -8.27 -0.34
N ILE A 72 -1.19 -7.06 -0.76
CA ILE A 72 -2.02 -5.85 -0.74
C ILE A 72 -3.23 -5.99 -1.67
N SER A 73 -3.04 -6.50 -2.89
CA SER A 73 -4.14 -6.74 -3.83
C SER A 73 -5.12 -7.81 -3.33
N GLU A 74 -4.62 -8.84 -2.65
CA GLU A 74 -5.43 -9.86 -2.00
C GLU A 74 -6.21 -9.28 -0.81
N LEU A 75 -5.59 -8.43 0.01
CA LEU A 75 -6.28 -7.66 1.05
C LEU A 75 -7.44 -6.85 0.46
N LEU A 76 -7.19 -6.07 -0.58
CA LEU A 76 -8.19 -5.25 -1.27
C LEU A 76 -9.32 -6.07 -1.91
N SER A 77 -9.04 -7.32 -2.27
CA SER A 77 -10.03 -8.24 -2.83
C SER A 77 -10.95 -8.85 -1.78
N ARG A 78 -10.66 -8.66 -0.48
CA ARG A 78 -11.52 -9.15 0.61
C ARG A 78 -12.88 -8.45 0.59
N PRO A 79 -13.97 -9.17 0.84
CA PRO A 79 -15.32 -8.57 0.90
C PRO A 79 -15.48 -7.56 2.05
N ASP A 80 -14.65 -7.68 3.09
CA ASP A 80 -14.63 -6.82 4.27
C ASP A 80 -13.74 -5.56 4.09
N CYS A 81 -13.23 -5.30 2.89
CA CYS A 81 -12.33 -4.19 2.64
C CYS A 81 -13.06 -2.83 2.69
N PRO A 82 -12.65 -1.89 3.56
CA PRO A 82 -13.35 -0.61 3.74
C PRO A 82 -13.06 0.44 2.66
N VAL A 83 -12.07 0.20 1.79
CA VAL A 83 -11.60 1.16 0.77
C VAL A 83 -12.08 0.83 -0.65
N ARG A 84 -13.12 -0.01 -0.77
CA ARG A 84 -13.61 -0.57 -2.03
C ARG A 84 -14.43 0.42 -2.86
#